data_AF-A0A521S625-F1
#
_entry.id   AF-A0A521S625-F1
#
_cell.length_a   1.000
_cell.length_b   1.000
_cell.length_c   1.000
_cell.angle_alpha   90.00
_cell.angle_beta   90.00
_cell.angle_gamma   90.00
#
_symmetry.space_group_name_H-M   'P 1'
#
loop_
_entity.id
_entity.type
_entity.pdbx_description
1 polymer ?
#
loop_
_entity_poly.entity_id
_entity_poly.type
_entity_poly.pdbx_seq_one_letter_code
_entity_poly.pdbx_strand_id
1 'polypeptide(L)' 'LEAKKAMGTVPLGSVIEIWSTDPITKTDIGAWSAKVGHDFLGALAAEGYDRVFVVRRK' A
#
# COMPACT_ATOMS: atom_id res chain seq x y z
N LEU A 1 2.54 9.50 8.10
CA LEU A 1 3.04 10.48 7.09
C LEU A 1 4.24 9.94 6.30
N GLU A 2 5.01 8.99 6.83
CA GLU A 2 6.22 8.41 6.21
C GLU A 2 5.99 7.69 4.88
N ALA A 3 4.89 6.95 4.72
CA ALA A 3 4.59 6.20 3.49
C ALA A 3 4.57 7.11 2.25
N LYS A 4 3.99 8.33 2.34
CA LYS A 4 3.91 9.27 1.20
C LYS A 4 5.26 9.81 0.75
N LYS A 5 6.23 9.97 1.66
CA LYS A 5 7.57 10.46 1.32
C LYS A 5 8.43 9.39 0.63
N ALA A 6 8.29 8.14 1.06
CA ALA A 6 9.05 7.02 0.50
C ALA A 6 8.63 6.65 -0.94
N MET A 7 7.38 6.90 -1.35
CA MET A 7 6.93 6.45 -2.68
C MET A 7 7.67 7.10 -3.85
N GLY A 8 8.16 8.34 -3.69
CA GLY A 8 8.88 9.03 -4.74
C GLY A 8 10.18 8.31 -5.15
N THR A 9 10.80 7.58 -4.23
CA THR A 9 12.06 6.85 -4.45
C THR A 9 11.85 5.41 -4.92
N VAL A 10 10.63 4.89 -4.85
CA VAL A 10 10.30 3.52 -5.26
C VAL A 10 10.19 3.46 -6.78
N PRO A 11 10.97 2.63 -7.50
CA PRO A 11 10.88 2.54 -8.96
C PRO A 11 9.48 2.15 -9.44
N LEU A 12 9.07 2.62 -10.63
CA LEU A 12 7.85 2.18 -11.29
C LEU A 12 7.87 0.66 -11.50
N GLY A 13 6.73 0.01 -11.25
CA GLY A 13 6.58 -1.44 -11.29
C GLY A 13 6.99 -2.16 -10.00
N SER A 14 7.58 -1.46 -9.03
CA SER A 14 7.94 -2.08 -7.75
C SER A 14 6.72 -2.29 -6.85
N VAL A 15 6.82 -3.32 -6.01
CA VAL A 15 5.83 -3.60 -4.97
C VAL A 15 6.21 -2.84 -3.70
N ILE A 16 5.24 -2.11 -3.17
CA ILE A 16 5.30 -1.46 -1.86
C ILE A 16 4.53 -2.33 -0.88
N GLU A 17 5.18 -2.66 0.22
CA GLU A 17 4.60 -3.37 1.34
C GLU A 17 4.40 -2.43 2.52
N ILE A 18 3.19 -2.41 3.07
CA ILE A 18 2.80 -1.56 4.19
C ILE A 18 2.34 -2.45 5.34
N TRP A 19 2.91 -2.26 6.52
CA TRP A 19 2.47 -2.97 7.73
C TRP A 19 1.57 -2.05 8.54
N SER A 20 0.38 -2.53 8.89
CA SER A 20 -0.56 -1.77 9.68
C SER A 20 -1.35 -2.64 10.64
N THR A 21 -1.49 -2.18 11.88
CA THR A 21 -2.37 -2.80 12.88
C THR A 21 -3.80 -2.28 12.78
N ASP A 22 -4.06 -1.27 11.94
CA ASP A 22 -5.37 -0.66 11.77
C ASP A 22 -6.16 -1.36 10.64
N PRO A 23 -7.32 -1.99 10.94
CA PRO A 23 -8.11 -2.74 9.97
C PRO A 23 -8.65 -1.89 8.81
N ILE A 24 -8.74 -0.56 8.95
CA ILE A 24 -9.25 0.33 7.90
C ILE A 24 -8.18 0.58 6.81
N THR A 25 -6.90 0.37 7.13
CA THR A 25 -5.78 0.70 6.24
C THR A 25 -5.90 0.05 4.86
N LYS A 26 -6.31 -1.22 4.78
CA LYS A 26 -6.46 -1.91 3.49
C LYS A 26 -7.53 -1.27 2.59
N THR A 27 -8.61 -0.78 3.18
CA THR A 27 -9.71 -0.10 2.46
C THR A 27 -9.22 1.25 1.94
N ASP A 28 -8.56 2.04 2.80
CA ASP A 28 -8.05 3.36 2.44
C ASP A 28 -6.95 3.28 1.38
N ILE A 29 -6.02 2.32 1.51
CA ILE A 29 -4.96 2.08 0.53
C ILE A 29 -5.56 1.61 -0.80
N GLY A 30 -6.58 0.76 -0.79
CA GLY A 30 -7.29 0.35 -2.00
C GLY A 30 -7.93 1.55 -2.72
N ALA A 31 -8.70 2.36 -1.99
CA ALA A 31 -9.34 3.56 -2.54
C ALA A 31 -8.33 4.59 -3.05
N TRP A 32 -7.24 4.80 -2.31
CA TRP A 32 -6.17 5.69 -2.72
C TRP A 32 -5.44 5.17 -3.97
N SER A 33 -5.11 3.88 -4.04
CA SER A 33 -4.46 3.25 -5.19
C SER A 33 -5.31 3.41 -6.46
N ALA A 34 -6.62 3.15 -6.36
CA ALA A 34 -7.56 3.38 -7.47
C ALA A 34 -7.59 4.86 -7.89
N LYS A 35 -7.57 5.79 -6.93
CA LYS A 35 -7.58 7.24 -7.19
C LYS A 35 -6.32 7.74 -7.90
N VAL A 36 -5.13 7.26 -7.51
CA VAL A 36 -3.85 7.74 -8.09
C VAL A 36 -3.35 6.88 -9.26
N GLY A 37 -4.02 5.77 -9.54
CA GLY A 37 -3.69 4.86 -10.63
C GLY A 37 -2.51 3.94 -10.29
N HIS A 38 -2.47 3.40 -9.07
CA HIS A 38 -1.62 2.28 -8.68
C HIS A 38 -2.44 0.99 -8.61
N ASP A 39 -1.78 -0.17 -8.66
CA ASP A 39 -2.47 -1.45 -8.55
C ASP A 39 -2.47 -1.91 -7.10
N PHE A 40 -3.66 -2.05 -6.51
CA PHE A 40 -3.83 -2.67 -5.21
C PHE A 40 -3.83 -4.19 -5.36
N LEU A 41 -2.88 -4.89 -4.73
CA LEU A 41 -2.76 -6.35 -4.82
C LEU A 41 -3.53 -7.07 -3.71
N GLY A 42 -3.90 -6.37 -2.63
CA GLY A 42 -4.62 -6.94 -1.50
C GLY A 42 -3.89 -6.76 -0.18
N ALA A 43 -4.38 -7.47 0.84
CA ALA A 43 -3.78 -7.52 2.17
C ALA A 43 -3.73 -8.96 2.69
N LEU A 44 -2.68 -9.27 3.45
CA LEU A 44 -2.50 -10.53 4.15
C LEU A 44 -2.46 -10.27 5.66
N ALA A 45 -3.24 -11.02 6.42
CA ALA A 45 -3.15 -10.99 7.88
C ALA A 45 -1.83 -11.62 8.33
N ALA A 46 -1.11 -10.94 9.22
CA ALA A 46 0.07 -11.43 9.93
C ALA A 46 -0.20 -11.40 11.45
N GLU A 47 0.78 -11.81 12.24
CA GLU A 47 0.65 -11.83 13.70
C GLU A 47 0.59 -10.41 14.27
N GLY A 48 -0.63 -9.94 14.53
CA GLY A 48 -0.90 -8.65 15.15
C GLY A 48 -0.97 -7.46 14.19
N TYR A 49 -0.82 -7.66 12.87
CA TYR A 49 -0.92 -6.61 11.86
C TYR A 49 -1.31 -7.17 10.49
N ASP A 50 -1.82 -6.32 9.60
CA ASP A 50 -2.05 -6.59 8.19
C ASP A 50 -0.84 -6.13 7.35
N ARG A 51 -0.43 -6.95 6.39
CA ARG A 51 0.54 -6.64 5.34
C ARG A 51 -0.23 -6.26 4.07
N VAL A 52 -0.13 -5.00 3.65
CA VAL A 52 -0.88 -4.44 2.53
C VAL A 52 0.07 -4.22 1.35
N PHE A 53 -0.33 -4.63 0.15
CA PHE A 53 0.54 -4.66 -1.04
C PHE A 53 0.00 -3.77 -2.17
N VAL A 54 0.87 -2.94 -2.74
CA VAL A 54 0.55 -2.02 -3.84
C VAL A 54 1.68 -2.04 -4.88
N VAL A 55 1.35 -2.06 -6.17
CA VAL A 55 2.34 -1.83 -7.25
C VAL A 55 2.30 -0.38 -7.66
N ARG A 56 3.45 0.30 -7.58
CA ARG A 56 3.57 1.68 -8.08
C ARG A 56 3.51 1.67 -9.61
N ARG A 57 2.47 2.27 -10.18
CA ARG A 57 2.32 2.41 -11.66
C ARG A 57 2.50 3.83 -12.19
N LYS A 58 2.52 4.84 -11.30
CA LYS A 58 2.68 6.26 -11.63
C LYS A 58 3.61 6.94 -10.64
#